data_AF-A0A9J8AK01-F1
#
_entry.id   AF-A0A9J8AK01-F1
#
_cell.length_a   1.000
_cell.length_b   1.000
_cell.length_c   1.000
_cell.angle_alpha   90.00
_cell.angle_beta   90.00
_cell.angle_gamma   90.00
#
_symmetry.space_group_name_H-M   'P 1'
#
loop_
_entity.id
_entity.type
_entity.pdbx_description
1 polymer ?
#
loop_
_entity_poly.entity_id
_entity_poly.type
_entity_poly.pdbx_seq_one_letter_code
_entity_poly.pdbx_strand_id
1 'polypeptide(L)'
;MAMTSSSRAAIAISMAVQNSSLSKLQSFNGIFAIYKKQGPTSADVLNTLKKALLKEAGVANPNPRKRNKQPLKIGHGGTLDSNASGVLVVGIGEGTKMLTTMLAGSKKYRAIGELGKATDSLDVTGNVIEEKSYDHITKEAFEEKLKQFTGEIMQVPPLYSALKKDGKRMSVLLKQGQEVEAKPARPVTVYSLSLQDFSPPYFTIDVECGGGFYVRSLVDDLAKALSSCAHIKELTRTKQGQFTLEEHALKEDRWTLTDISQALQPCPKPSGQHKNAKKAKSRHMPTPSESKGEIILIC
;
A
#
# COMPACT_ATOMS: atom_id res chain seq x y z
N MET A 1 -46.40 16.72 -25.97
CA MET A 1 -46.76 15.42 -25.34
C MET A 1 -46.63 15.56 -23.82
N ALA A 2 -47.75 15.63 -23.10
CA ALA A 2 -47.74 15.65 -21.65
C ALA A 2 -47.45 14.23 -21.13
N MET A 3 -46.40 14.05 -20.33
CA MET A 3 -46.10 12.77 -19.69
C MET A 3 -47.27 12.38 -18.76
N THR A 4 -47.69 11.11 -18.83
CA THR A 4 -48.79 10.55 -18.03
C THR A 4 -48.45 10.55 -16.53
N SER A 5 -49.46 10.62 -15.66
CA SER A 5 -49.29 10.65 -14.19
C SER A 5 -48.47 9.45 -13.65
N SER A 6 -48.63 8.28 -14.28
CA SER A 6 -47.86 7.06 -13.97
C SER A 6 -46.36 7.20 -14.31
N SER A 7 -46.01 7.93 -15.37
CA SER A 7 -44.62 8.18 -15.76
C SER A 7 -43.93 9.15 -14.79
N ARG A 8 -44.67 10.12 -14.23
CA ARG A 8 -44.13 11.06 -13.24
C ARG A 8 -43.88 10.41 -11.88
N ALA A 9 -44.75 9.50 -11.45
CA ALA A 9 -44.57 8.73 -10.21
C ALA A 9 -43.34 7.82 -10.27
N ALA A 10 -43.12 7.11 -11.39
CA ALA A 10 -41.95 6.27 -11.60
C ALA A 10 -40.62 7.07 -11.57
N ILE A 11 -40.62 8.27 -12.16
CA ILE A 11 -39.46 9.18 -12.13
C ILE A 11 -39.18 9.66 -10.70
N ALA A 12 -40.21 10.07 -9.95
CA ALA A 12 -40.06 10.53 -8.57
C ALA A 12 -39.53 9.43 -7.63
N ILE A 13 -40.02 8.19 -7.78
CA ILE A 13 -39.53 7.03 -7.03
C ILE A 13 -38.07 6.73 -7.39
N SER A 14 -37.71 6.74 -8.67
CA SER A 14 -36.33 6.55 -9.13
C SER A 14 -35.37 7.60 -8.56
N MET A 15 -35.77 8.88 -8.57
CA MET A 15 -35.00 9.98 -7.99
C MET A 15 -34.85 9.86 -6.47
N ALA A 16 -35.90 9.44 -5.76
CA ALA A 16 -35.86 9.23 -4.31
C ALA A 16 -34.90 8.08 -3.93
N VAL A 17 -34.95 6.96 -4.66
CA VAL A 17 -34.03 5.82 -4.47
C VAL A 17 -32.58 6.24 -4.75
N GLN A 18 -32.31 6.96 -5.85
CA GLN A 18 -30.98 7.48 -6.16
C GLN A 18 -30.43 8.41 -5.07
N ASN A 19 -31.25 9.34 -4.57
CA ASN A 19 -30.86 10.22 -3.46
C ASN A 19 -30.57 9.44 -2.17
N SER A 20 -31.29 8.35 -1.90
CA SER A 20 -31.06 7.49 -0.73
C SER A 20 -29.76 6.66 -0.83
N SER A 21 -29.41 6.18 -2.03
CA SER A 21 -28.17 5.43 -2.25
C SER A 21 -26.93 6.33 -2.21
N LEU A 22 -27.03 7.55 -2.74
CA LEU A 22 -25.95 8.54 -2.66
C LEU A 22 -25.72 9.02 -1.23
N SER A 23 -26.79 9.29 -0.46
CA SER A 23 -26.64 9.66 0.96
C SER A 23 -26.04 8.51 1.77
N LYS A 24 -26.43 7.26 1.51
CA LYS A 24 -25.81 6.07 2.09
C LYS A 24 -24.31 6.01 1.79
N LEU A 25 -23.90 6.14 0.52
CA LEU A 25 -22.49 6.15 0.13
C LEU A 25 -21.70 7.29 0.80
N GLN A 26 -22.29 8.49 0.89
CA GLN A 26 -21.68 9.63 1.55
C GLN A 26 -21.56 9.47 3.07
N SER A 27 -22.38 8.61 3.68
CA SER A 27 -22.29 8.29 5.11
C SER A 27 -21.16 7.31 5.47
N PHE A 28 -20.52 6.67 4.47
CA PHE A 28 -19.44 5.72 4.72
C PHE A 28 -18.19 6.40 5.26
N ASN A 29 -17.81 6.01 6.47
CA ASN A 29 -16.64 6.51 7.19
C ASN A 29 -15.91 5.36 7.85
N GLY A 30 -14.75 4.99 7.31
CA GLY A 30 -13.95 3.89 7.86
C GLY A 30 -12.94 3.34 6.87
N ILE A 31 -12.38 2.20 7.24
CA ILE A 31 -11.42 1.46 6.42
C ILE A 31 -11.93 0.06 6.14
N PHE A 32 -11.58 -0.48 4.99
CA PHE A 32 -11.87 -1.86 4.60
C PHE A 32 -10.77 -2.35 3.66
N ALA A 33 -10.76 -3.63 3.31
CA ALA A 33 -9.80 -4.20 2.38
C ALA A 33 -10.48 -4.64 1.09
N ILE A 34 -9.77 -4.43 -0.03
CA ILE A 34 -10.12 -5.01 -1.32
C ILE A 34 -8.98 -5.90 -1.80
N TYR A 35 -9.31 -6.85 -2.66
CA TYR A 35 -8.30 -7.59 -3.43
C TYR A 35 -7.89 -6.78 -4.66
N LYS A 36 -6.59 -6.48 -4.76
CA LYS A 36 -5.98 -5.98 -5.99
C LYS A 36 -5.42 -7.16 -6.78
N LYS A 37 -5.86 -7.33 -8.03
CA LYS A 37 -5.23 -8.23 -9.00
C LYS A 37 -3.89 -7.69 -9.52
N GLN A 38 -3.08 -8.57 -10.08
CA GLN A 38 -1.88 -8.21 -10.85
C GLN A 38 -2.26 -7.42 -12.12
N GLY A 39 -1.44 -6.45 -12.50
CA GLY A 39 -1.65 -5.59 -13.68
C GLY A 39 -1.88 -4.12 -13.34
N PRO A 40 -3.07 -3.73 -12.82
CA PRO A 40 -3.39 -2.33 -12.59
C PRO A 40 -2.55 -1.72 -11.46
N THR A 41 -2.37 -0.40 -11.44
CA THR A 41 -1.77 0.25 -10.27
C THR A 41 -2.77 0.34 -9.12
N SER A 42 -2.28 0.53 -7.88
CA SER A 42 -3.16 0.77 -6.72
C SER A 42 -4.10 1.97 -6.93
N ALA A 43 -3.65 3.00 -7.67
CA ALA A 43 -4.47 4.17 -7.98
C ALA A 43 -5.57 3.84 -9.00
N ASP A 44 -5.28 3.01 -10.01
CA ASP A 44 -6.27 2.60 -11.01
C ASP A 44 -7.38 1.75 -10.39
N VAL A 45 -7.01 0.82 -9.50
CA VAL A 45 -7.98 0.02 -8.73
C VAL A 45 -8.87 0.93 -7.88
N LEU A 46 -8.28 1.89 -7.16
CA LEU A 46 -9.03 2.86 -6.35
C LEU A 46 -10.00 3.70 -7.19
N ASN A 47 -9.57 4.14 -8.38
CA ASN A 47 -10.41 4.88 -9.32
C ASN A 47 -11.55 4.02 -9.87
N THR A 48 -11.29 2.73 -10.14
CA THR A 48 -12.29 1.77 -10.62
C THR A 48 -13.35 1.50 -9.56
N LEU A 49 -12.91 1.22 -8.32
CA LEU A 49 -13.79 1.10 -7.15
C LEU A 49 -14.66 2.34 -6.98
N LYS A 50 -14.06 3.53 -7.01
CA LYS A 50 -14.80 4.80 -6.89
C LYS A 50 -15.88 4.94 -7.97
N LYS A 51 -15.57 4.58 -9.22
CA LYS A 51 -16.54 4.61 -10.33
C LYS A 51 -17.67 3.61 -10.11
N ALA A 52 -17.37 2.40 -9.66
CA ALA A 52 -18.37 1.37 -9.36
C ALA A 52 -19.38 1.85 -8.31
N LEU A 53 -18.89 2.38 -7.19
CA LEU A 53 -19.76 2.86 -6.10
C LEU A 53 -20.60 4.07 -6.50
N LEU A 54 -20.03 5.01 -7.26
CA LEU A 54 -20.79 6.16 -7.76
C LEU A 54 -21.86 5.74 -8.77
N LYS A 55 -21.56 4.76 -9.63
CA LYS A 55 -22.52 4.19 -10.58
C LYS A 55 -23.67 3.50 -9.85
N GLU A 56 -23.39 2.67 -8.85
CA GLU A 56 -24.40 2.02 -8.01
C GLU A 56 -25.26 3.04 -7.24
N ALA A 57 -24.64 4.13 -6.78
CA ALA A 57 -25.34 5.25 -6.13
C ALA A 57 -26.15 6.15 -7.10
N GLY A 58 -26.23 5.81 -8.39
CA GLY A 58 -27.01 6.56 -9.38
C GLY A 58 -26.36 7.84 -9.91
N VAL A 59 -25.06 8.06 -9.68
CA VAL A 59 -24.33 9.24 -10.18
C VAL A 59 -23.87 9.00 -11.61
N ALA A 60 -24.59 9.57 -12.58
CA ALA A 60 -24.19 9.56 -13.99
C ALA A 60 -23.04 10.54 -14.25
N ASN A 61 -21.93 10.05 -14.82
CA ASN A 61 -20.77 10.83 -15.26
C ASN A 61 -20.16 11.77 -14.19
N PRO A 62 -19.32 11.25 -13.26
CA PRO A 62 -18.54 12.12 -12.38
C PRO A 62 -17.59 12.97 -13.23
N ASN A 63 -17.89 14.26 -13.41
CA ASN A 63 -17.13 15.15 -14.27
C ASN A 63 -15.65 15.22 -13.80
N PRO A 64 -14.69 14.66 -14.55
CA PRO A 64 -13.31 14.52 -14.09
C PRO A 64 -12.58 15.86 -13.96
N ARG A 65 -13.11 16.94 -14.54
CA ARG A 65 -12.49 18.28 -14.58
C ARG A 65 -12.82 19.16 -13.38
N LYS A 66 -13.84 18.84 -12.56
CA LYS A 66 -14.18 19.61 -11.33
C LYS A 66 -13.52 18.99 -10.09
N ARG A 67 -12.21 19.27 -9.91
CA ARG A 67 -11.40 18.78 -8.78
C ARG A 67 -11.96 19.19 -7.40
N ASN A 68 -12.75 20.26 -7.31
CA ASN A 68 -13.15 20.90 -6.04
C ASN A 68 -14.40 20.34 -5.35
N LYS A 69 -15.12 19.37 -5.93
CA LYS A 69 -16.19 18.61 -5.24
C LYS A 69 -16.16 17.16 -5.71
N GLN A 70 -15.14 16.41 -5.29
CA GLN A 70 -15.16 14.95 -5.46
C GLN A 70 -16.34 14.41 -4.62
N PRO A 71 -17.34 13.75 -5.22
CA PRO A 71 -18.55 13.30 -4.50
C PRO A 71 -18.24 12.23 -3.45
N LEU A 72 -17.05 11.62 -3.53
CA LEU A 72 -16.58 10.60 -2.59
C LEU A 72 -15.08 10.78 -2.30
N LYS A 73 -14.75 10.90 -1.02
CA LYS A 73 -13.36 10.92 -0.52
C LYS A 73 -12.89 9.49 -0.30
N ILE A 74 -11.85 9.07 -1.02
CA ILE A 74 -11.31 7.70 -0.97
C ILE A 74 -9.79 7.73 -1.12
N GLY A 75 -9.08 6.83 -0.44
CA GLY A 75 -7.62 6.71 -0.48
C GLY A 75 -7.18 5.27 -0.17
N HIS A 76 -5.89 4.95 -0.36
CA HIS A 76 -5.35 3.64 -0.02
C HIS A 76 -4.24 3.71 1.05
N GLY A 77 -4.14 2.69 1.90
CA GLY A 77 -3.25 2.61 3.06
C GLY A 77 -1.82 2.19 2.74
N GLY A 78 -1.48 1.97 1.48
CA GLY A 78 -0.11 1.65 1.05
C GLY A 78 -0.09 1.09 -0.36
N THR A 79 0.74 1.70 -1.21
CA THR A 79 0.90 1.27 -2.60
C THR A 79 1.34 -0.19 -2.64
N LEU A 80 0.66 -0.96 -3.47
CA LEU A 80 1.08 -2.27 -3.92
C LEU A 80 1.52 -2.13 -5.38
N ASP A 81 2.65 -2.74 -5.74
CA ASP A 81 3.21 -2.67 -7.09
C ASP A 81 2.19 -3.16 -8.13
N SER A 82 2.27 -2.64 -9.36
CA SER A 82 1.35 -3.04 -10.43
C SER A 82 1.38 -4.55 -10.66
N ASN A 83 2.58 -5.13 -10.65
CA ASN A 83 2.80 -6.55 -10.83
C ASN A 83 2.54 -7.42 -9.58
N ALA A 84 2.20 -6.80 -8.45
CA ALA A 84 1.83 -7.53 -7.24
C ALA A 84 0.30 -7.68 -7.12
N SER A 85 -0.14 -8.67 -6.36
CA SER A 85 -1.55 -8.88 -6.00
C SER A 85 -1.79 -8.86 -4.48
N GLY A 86 -3.05 -8.93 -4.06
CA GLY A 86 -3.42 -9.16 -2.67
C GLY A 86 -4.12 -7.97 -1.99
N VAL A 87 -4.00 -7.91 -0.67
CA VAL A 87 -4.74 -6.97 0.19
C VAL A 87 -4.36 -5.52 -0.13
N LEU A 88 -5.34 -4.67 -0.43
CA LEU A 88 -5.20 -3.23 -0.50
C LEU A 88 -6.19 -2.58 0.46
N VAL A 89 -5.70 -2.01 1.56
CA VAL A 89 -6.56 -1.28 2.51
C VAL A 89 -7.00 0.04 1.90
N VAL A 90 -8.30 0.29 1.92
CA VAL A 90 -8.98 1.47 1.39
C VAL A 90 -9.62 2.24 2.55
N GLY A 91 -9.41 3.55 2.58
CA GLY A 91 -10.12 4.46 3.47
C GLY A 91 -11.16 5.25 2.70
N ILE A 92 -12.37 5.35 3.24
CA ILE A 92 -13.50 6.10 2.69
C ILE A 92 -13.99 7.14 3.69
N GLY A 93 -14.33 8.33 3.21
CA GLY A 93 -14.76 9.44 4.07
C GLY A 93 -13.68 9.82 5.09
N GLU A 94 -14.06 9.87 6.37
CA GLU A 94 -13.14 10.12 7.49
C GLU A 94 -12.08 9.04 7.67
N GLY A 95 -12.34 7.80 7.22
CA GLY A 95 -11.38 6.69 7.32
C GLY A 95 -10.08 6.93 6.55
N THR A 96 -10.09 7.86 5.58
CA THR A 96 -8.85 8.35 4.93
C THR A 96 -7.82 8.89 5.91
N LYS A 97 -8.24 9.41 7.07
CA LYS A 97 -7.34 9.89 8.13
C LYS A 97 -6.55 8.76 8.81
N MET A 98 -7.03 7.52 8.75
CA MET A 98 -6.38 6.34 9.34
C MET A 98 -5.33 5.71 8.43
N LEU A 99 -5.25 6.11 7.16
CA LEU A 99 -4.36 5.49 6.18
C LEU A 99 -2.88 5.67 6.55
N THR A 100 -2.53 6.73 7.28
CA THR A 100 -1.18 6.94 7.81
C THR A 100 -0.75 5.82 8.76
N THR A 101 -1.66 5.34 9.62
CA THR A 101 -1.40 4.20 10.51
C THR A 101 -1.19 2.91 9.71
N MET A 102 -1.95 2.72 8.63
CA MET A 102 -1.83 1.55 7.74
C MET A 102 -0.51 1.56 6.95
N LEU A 103 0.04 2.74 6.65
CA LEU A 103 1.36 2.87 6.03
C LEU A 103 2.47 2.41 6.97
N ALA A 104 2.40 2.79 8.25
CA ALA A 104 3.37 2.42 9.28
C ALA A 104 3.21 0.97 9.78
N GLY A 105 1.98 0.44 9.77
CA GLY A 105 1.65 -0.88 10.32
C GLY A 105 2.25 -2.06 9.55
N SER A 106 2.19 -3.24 10.19
CA SER A 106 2.77 -4.48 9.65
C SER A 106 2.05 -4.97 8.40
N LYS A 107 2.80 -5.68 7.55
CA LYS A 107 2.32 -6.27 6.30
C LYS A 107 2.92 -7.67 6.17
N LYS A 108 2.14 -8.62 5.64
CA LYS A 108 2.63 -9.95 5.28
C LYS A 108 2.62 -10.14 3.78
N TYR A 109 3.65 -10.78 3.26
CA TYR A 109 3.78 -11.10 1.85
C TYR A 109 4.20 -12.55 1.67
N ARG A 110 3.72 -13.13 0.58
CA ARG A 110 4.30 -14.31 -0.06
C ARG A 110 4.97 -13.87 -1.35
N ALA A 111 6.24 -14.19 -1.50
CA ALA A 111 7.03 -13.83 -2.66
C ALA A 111 7.62 -15.09 -3.31
N ILE A 112 7.47 -15.18 -4.62
CA ILE A 112 8.17 -16.15 -5.46
C ILE A 112 9.30 -15.40 -6.15
N GLY A 113 10.54 -15.82 -5.94
CA GLY A 113 11.72 -15.28 -6.61
C GLY A 113 12.26 -16.24 -7.67
N GLU A 114 12.96 -15.69 -8.67
CA GLU A 114 13.72 -16.44 -9.67
C GLU A 114 15.21 -16.10 -9.50
N LEU A 115 16.01 -17.11 -9.10
CA LEU A 115 17.47 -17.03 -9.00
C LEU A 115 18.11 -17.02 -10.40
N GLY A 116 19.32 -16.45 -10.45
CA GLY A 116 20.17 -16.41 -11.63
C GLY A 116 19.90 -15.28 -12.61
N LYS A 117 18.89 -14.44 -12.35
CA LYS A 117 18.60 -13.24 -13.15
C LYS A 117 18.22 -12.06 -12.27
N ALA A 118 18.92 -10.94 -12.41
CA ALA A 118 18.49 -9.64 -11.89
C ALA A 118 17.89 -8.78 -13.00
N THR A 119 16.89 -7.98 -12.63
CA THR A 119 16.24 -7.01 -13.52
C THR A 119 16.37 -5.59 -12.98
N ASP A 120 16.29 -4.59 -13.86
CA ASP A 120 16.34 -3.17 -13.48
C ASP A 120 15.20 -2.71 -12.53
N SER A 121 14.05 -3.40 -12.58
CA SER A 121 12.89 -3.14 -11.72
C SER A 121 12.88 -3.98 -10.43
N LEU A 122 13.79 -4.95 -10.30
CA LEU A 122 13.82 -6.01 -9.28
C LEU A 122 12.57 -6.91 -9.28
N ASP A 123 11.81 -6.91 -10.38
CA ASP A 123 10.72 -7.85 -10.64
C ASP A 123 10.69 -8.29 -12.11
N VAL A 124 9.83 -9.24 -12.44
CA VAL A 124 9.73 -9.85 -13.77
C VAL A 124 9.29 -8.86 -14.87
N THR A 125 8.88 -7.64 -14.53
CA THR A 125 8.49 -6.63 -15.52
C THR A 125 9.66 -5.80 -16.04
N GLY A 126 10.82 -5.91 -15.40
CA GLY A 126 12.04 -5.20 -15.79
C GLY A 126 12.85 -5.92 -16.87
N ASN A 127 13.84 -5.22 -17.39
CA ASN A 127 14.82 -5.81 -18.31
C ASN A 127 15.88 -6.56 -17.53
N VAL A 128 16.32 -7.72 -18.02
CA VAL A 128 17.44 -8.45 -17.44
C VAL A 128 18.72 -7.63 -17.59
N ILE A 129 19.43 -7.41 -16.48
CA ILE A 129 20.67 -6.62 -16.43
C ILE A 129 21.88 -7.43 -15.97
N GLU A 130 21.65 -8.59 -15.35
CA GLU A 130 22.71 -9.48 -14.88
C GLU A 130 22.20 -10.92 -14.82
N GLU A 131 23.01 -11.86 -15.26
CA GLU A 131 22.79 -13.30 -15.07
C GLU A 131 23.97 -13.92 -14.31
N LYS A 132 23.70 -14.82 -13.37
CA LYS A 132 24.71 -15.54 -12.57
C LYS A 132 24.27 -16.98 -12.35
N SER A 133 25.21 -17.89 -12.19
CA SER A 133 24.88 -19.27 -11.78
C SER A 133 24.24 -19.27 -10.38
N TYR A 134 23.35 -20.24 -10.17
CA TYR A 134 22.74 -20.56 -8.88
C TYR A 134 22.96 -22.02 -8.48
N ASP A 135 23.77 -22.77 -9.24
CA ASP A 135 23.96 -24.22 -9.05
C ASP A 135 24.61 -24.53 -7.70
N HIS A 136 25.36 -23.59 -7.12
CA HIS A 136 25.99 -23.70 -5.82
C HIS A 136 25.05 -23.40 -4.64
N ILE A 137 23.82 -22.92 -4.89
CA ILE A 137 22.89 -22.51 -3.84
C ILE A 137 22.08 -23.70 -3.37
N THR A 138 22.35 -24.17 -2.16
CA THR A 138 21.54 -25.20 -1.49
C THR A 138 20.42 -24.58 -0.66
N LYS A 139 19.42 -25.40 -0.33
CA LYS A 139 18.31 -24.99 0.56
C LYS A 139 18.83 -24.53 1.92
N GLU A 140 19.78 -25.25 2.48
CA GLU A 140 20.36 -24.99 3.80
C GLU A 140 21.13 -23.66 3.80
N ALA A 141 21.92 -23.39 2.76
CA ALA A 141 22.61 -22.12 2.59
C ALA A 141 21.62 -20.96 2.46
N PHE A 142 20.51 -21.17 1.75
CA PHE A 142 19.45 -20.18 1.61
C PHE A 142 18.78 -19.86 2.96
N GLU A 143 18.37 -20.88 3.71
CA GLU A 143 17.76 -20.74 5.04
C GLU A 143 18.70 -20.05 6.03
N GLU A 144 19.99 -20.36 5.99
CA GLU A 144 20.98 -19.70 6.83
C GLU A 144 21.10 -18.21 6.51
N LYS A 145 21.06 -17.83 5.22
CA LYS A 145 21.09 -16.42 4.82
C LYS A 145 19.85 -15.66 5.24
N LEU A 146 18.66 -16.27 5.22
CA LEU A 146 17.42 -15.59 5.67
C LEU A 146 17.52 -15.03 7.09
N LYS A 147 18.28 -15.69 7.99
CA LYS A 147 18.49 -15.23 9.36
C LYS A 147 19.13 -13.83 9.42
N GLN A 148 19.99 -13.50 8.45
CA GLN A 148 20.67 -12.20 8.36
C GLN A 148 19.74 -11.06 7.93
N PHE A 149 18.58 -11.39 7.37
CA PHE A 149 17.56 -10.45 6.90
C PHE A 149 16.35 -10.35 7.84
N THR A 150 16.44 -10.91 9.05
CA THR A 150 15.39 -10.86 10.07
C THR A 150 15.77 -9.88 11.18
N GLY A 151 14.81 -9.11 11.69
CA GLY A 151 15.02 -8.06 12.69
C GLY A 151 15.17 -6.67 12.08
N GLU A 152 15.95 -5.81 12.73
CA GLU A 152 16.23 -4.45 12.24
C GLU A 152 17.37 -4.50 11.22
N ILE A 153 17.09 -4.10 9.98
CA ILE A 153 18.07 -4.09 8.89
C ILE A 153 18.06 -2.75 8.15
N MET A 154 19.15 -2.47 7.43
CA MET A 154 19.25 -1.32 6.53
C MET A 154 18.90 -1.75 5.11
N GLN A 155 17.96 -1.06 4.48
CA GLN A 155 17.53 -1.37 3.13
C GLN A 155 17.61 -0.15 2.22
N VAL A 156 18.20 -0.33 1.03
CA VAL A 156 18.15 0.66 -0.05
C VAL A 156 16.82 0.48 -0.80
N PRO A 157 15.96 1.52 -0.85
CA PRO A 157 14.74 1.46 -1.64
C PRO A 157 15.03 1.24 -3.13
N PRO A 158 14.20 0.48 -3.86
CA PRO A 158 14.38 0.30 -5.29
C PRO A 158 14.16 1.63 -6.04
N LEU A 159 14.85 1.78 -7.17
CA LEU A 159 14.69 2.94 -8.06
C LEU A 159 13.24 3.09 -8.52
N TYR A 160 12.63 1.98 -8.97
CA TYR A 160 11.21 1.90 -9.29
C TYR A 160 10.35 1.82 -8.02
N SER A 161 10.20 2.96 -7.33
CA SER A 161 9.37 3.09 -6.13
C SER A 161 8.40 4.28 -6.17
N ALA A 162 7.53 4.35 -5.16
CA ALA A 162 6.60 5.46 -4.96
C ALA A 162 7.23 6.67 -4.23
N LEU A 163 8.51 6.61 -3.88
CA LEU A 163 9.25 7.71 -3.28
C LEU A 163 9.34 8.89 -4.23
N LYS A 164 9.51 10.09 -3.67
CA LYS A 164 9.57 11.34 -4.44
C LYS A 164 11.00 11.90 -4.52
N LYS A 165 11.32 12.46 -5.67
CA LYS A 165 12.44 13.38 -5.93
C LYS A 165 11.85 14.66 -6.52
N ASP A 166 12.10 15.80 -5.91
CA ASP A 166 11.60 17.12 -6.32
C ASP A 166 10.08 17.15 -6.58
N GLY A 167 9.32 16.56 -5.65
CA GLY A 167 7.85 16.51 -5.70
C GLY A 167 7.25 15.47 -6.66
N LYS A 168 8.05 14.87 -7.56
CA LYS A 168 7.62 13.84 -8.53
C LYS A 168 8.03 12.44 -8.06
N ARG A 169 7.23 11.42 -8.39
CA ARG A 169 7.54 10.02 -8.04
C ARG A 169 8.72 9.50 -8.86
N MET A 170 9.67 8.82 -8.24
CA MET A 170 10.85 8.25 -8.90
C MET A 170 10.48 7.32 -10.06
N SER A 171 9.50 6.44 -9.87
CA SER A 171 8.97 5.57 -10.93
C SER A 171 8.40 6.31 -12.15
N VAL A 172 7.90 7.54 -11.99
CA VAL A 172 7.41 8.36 -13.12
C VAL A 172 8.59 8.97 -13.88
N LEU A 173 9.62 9.43 -13.17
CA LEU A 173 10.84 10.00 -13.75
C LEU A 173 11.60 8.96 -14.58
N LEU A 174 11.76 7.74 -14.05
CA LEU A 174 12.43 6.63 -14.76
C LEU A 174 11.70 6.25 -16.05
N LYS A 175 10.37 6.18 -16.02
CA LYS A 175 9.56 5.93 -17.24
C LYS A 175 9.64 7.04 -18.28
N GLN A 176 10.06 8.24 -17.88
CA GLN A 176 10.32 9.37 -18.77
C GLN A 176 11.79 9.39 -19.26
N GLY A 177 12.58 8.37 -18.94
CA GLY A 177 14.00 8.29 -19.30
C GLY A 177 14.90 9.21 -18.47
N GLN A 178 14.42 9.76 -17.36
CA GLN A 178 15.23 10.62 -16.50
C GLN A 178 16.08 9.79 -15.53
N GLU A 179 17.33 10.18 -15.36
CA GLU A 179 18.21 9.59 -14.37
C GLU A 179 17.73 9.90 -12.95
N VAL A 180 17.63 8.84 -12.15
CA VAL A 180 17.23 8.93 -10.75
C VAL A 180 18.23 8.16 -9.91
N GLU A 181 18.89 8.87 -9.00
CA GLU A 181 19.79 8.25 -8.02
C GLU A 181 19.01 7.51 -6.94
N ALA A 182 19.61 6.43 -6.43
CA ALA A 182 19.05 5.67 -5.32
C ALA A 182 18.97 6.54 -4.07
N LYS A 183 17.89 6.37 -3.30
CA LYS A 183 17.79 6.96 -1.97
C LYS A 183 18.74 6.22 -1.02
N PRO A 184 19.29 6.90 0.01
CA PRO A 184 20.16 6.23 0.97
C PRO A 184 19.43 5.08 1.68
N ALA A 185 20.22 4.12 2.18
CA ALA A 185 19.71 3.03 2.99
C ALA A 185 18.98 3.58 4.22
N ARG A 186 17.89 2.93 4.61
CA ARG A 186 17.07 3.32 5.76
C ARG A 186 16.72 2.12 6.62
N PRO A 187 16.52 2.32 7.94
CA PRO A 187 16.13 1.23 8.82
C PRO A 187 14.73 0.72 8.48
N VAL A 188 14.59 -0.60 8.49
CA VAL A 188 13.32 -1.32 8.33
C VAL A 188 13.31 -2.53 9.25
N THR A 189 12.12 -2.89 9.73
CA THR A 189 11.92 -4.05 10.60
C THR A 189 11.34 -5.23 9.81
N VAL A 190 11.97 -6.40 9.94
CA VAL A 190 11.45 -7.70 9.49
C VAL A 190 11.10 -8.52 10.73
N TYR A 191 9.81 -8.72 10.96
CA TYR A 191 9.31 -9.44 12.14
C TYR A 191 9.43 -10.95 12.00
N SER A 192 9.23 -11.47 10.79
CA SER A 192 9.49 -12.88 10.47
C SER A 192 9.82 -13.04 8.99
N LEU A 193 10.65 -14.02 8.69
CA LEU A 193 11.07 -14.37 7.34
C LEU A 193 11.35 -15.87 7.30
N SER A 194 10.76 -16.58 6.34
CA SER A 194 10.87 -18.04 6.25
C SER A 194 10.79 -18.54 4.81
N LEU A 195 11.54 -19.61 4.53
CA LEU A 195 11.48 -20.35 3.27
C LEU A 195 10.30 -21.32 3.31
N GLN A 196 9.46 -21.28 2.28
CA GLN A 196 8.28 -22.13 2.15
C GLN A 196 8.50 -23.24 1.11
N ASP A 197 9.13 -22.89 -0.01
CA ASP A 197 9.50 -23.83 -1.06
C ASP A 197 10.85 -23.44 -1.66
N PHE A 198 11.63 -24.44 -2.08
CA PHE A 198 12.92 -24.24 -2.72
C PHE A 198 13.12 -25.25 -3.84
N SER A 199 12.87 -24.80 -5.06
CA SER A 199 12.92 -25.58 -6.29
C SER A 199 13.61 -24.75 -7.39
N PRO A 200 14.95 -24.56 -7.32
CA PRO A 200 15.69 -23.65 -8.20
C PRO A 200 15.37 -23.84 -9.69
N PRO A 201 15.26 -22.76 -10.48
CA PRO A 201 15.62 -21.39 -10.09
C PRO A 201 14.58 -20.72 -9.18
N TYR A 202 13.45 -21.36 -8.87
CA TYR A 202 12.39 -20.76 -8.07
C TYR A 202 12.53 -21.02 -6.57
N PHE A 203 12.12 -20.05 -5.78
CA PHE A 203 11.94 -20.20 -4.33
C PHE A 203 10.73 -19.39 -3.88
N THR A 204 10.11 -19.82 -2.78
CA THR A 204 8.99 -19.12 -2.15
C THR A 204 9.36 -18.73 -0.73
N ILE A 205 9.22 -17.45 -0.38
CA ILE A 205 9.39 -16.94 0.98
C ILE A 205 8.12 -16.27 1.50
N ASP A 206 7.89 -16.42 2.79
CA ASP A 206 6.92 -15.63 3.55
C ASP A 206 7.65 -14.62 4.43
N VAL A 207 7.19 -13.37 4.39
CA VAL A 207 7.78 -12.27 5.16
C VAL A 207 6.70 -11.43 5.85
N GLU A 208 6.88 -11.16 7.15
CA GLU A 208 6.15 -10.13 7.89
C GLU A 208 7.09 -8.95 8.19
N CYS A 209 6.72 -7.76 7.78
CA CYS A 209 7.58 -6.58 7.86
C CYS A 209 6.82 -5.31 8.26
N GLY A 210 7.56 -4.30 8.69
CA GLY A 210 7.04 -2.96 9.02
C GLY A 210 6.71 -2.10 7.81
N GLY A 211 6.34 -0.85 8.07
CA GLY A 211 6.18 0.19 7.05
C GLY A 211 7.48 0.51 6.32
N GLY A 212 7.40 0.78 5.01
CA GLY A 212 8.56 1.20 4.21
C GLY A 212 9.49 0.09 3.75
N PHE A 213 9.21 -1.17 4.08
CA PHE A 213 9.94 -2.34 3.59
C PHE A 213 9.61 -2.66 2.12
N TYR A 214 10.63 -3.02 1.33
CA TYR A 214 10.52 -3.48 -0.05
C TYR A 214 10.95 -4.94 -0.19
N VAL A 215 9.98 -5.81 -0.51
CA VAL A 215 10.26 -7.24 -0.75
C VAL A 215 11.13 -7.46 -2.00
N ARG A 216 11.02 -6.56 -2.98
CA ARG A 216 11.89 -6.54 -4.17
C ARG A 216 13.37 -6.38 -3.81
N SER A 217 13.70 -5.40 -2.96
CA SER A 217 15.07 -5.22 -2.47
C SER A 217 15.53 -6.41 -1.61
N LEU A 218 14.65 -6.97 -0.76
CA LEU A 218 14.98 -8.17 0.02
C LEU A 218 15.46 -9.33 -0.87
N VAL A 219 14.73 -9.64 -1.95
CA VAL A 219 15.07 -10.76 -2.84
C VAL A 219 16.39 -10.53 -3.56
N ASP A 220 16.62 -9.30 -4.04
CA ASP A 220 17.89 -8.92 -4.69
C ASP A 220 19.08 -9.01 -3.70
N ASP A 221 18.93 -8.42 -2.50
CA ASP A 221 19.98 -8.43 -1.48
C ASP A 221 20.27 -9.85 -0.97
N LEU A 222 19.25 -10.69 -0.80
CA LEU A 222 19.39 -12.10 -0.41
C LEU A 222 20.19 -12.89 -1.44
N ALA A 223 19.88 -12.73 -2.73
CA ALA A 223 20.61 -13.41 -3.80
C ALA A 223 22.07 -12.95 -3.90
N LYS A 224 22.33 -11.65 -3.71
CA LYS A 224 23.70 -11.11 -3.62
C LYS A 224 24.47 -11.70 -2.45
N ALA A 225 23.83 -11.88 -1.30
CA ALA A 225 24.44 -12.52 -0.13
C ALA A 225 24.76 -14.02 -0.38
N LEU A 226 24.08 -14.65 -1.34
CA LEU A 226 24.33 -16.00 -1.83
C LEU A 226 25.29 -16.04 -3.05
N SER A 227 25.94 -14.93 -3.37
CA SER A 227 26.85 -14.79 -4.53
C SER A 227 26.18 -15.10 -5.88
N SER A 228 24.90 -14.76 -6.01
CA SER A 228 24.14 -14.85 -7.26
C SER A 228 23.32 -13.58 -7.47
N CYS A 229 22.24 -13.65 -8.26
CA CYS A 229 21.28 -12.57 -8.48
C CYS A 229 19.86 -13.13 -8.54
N ALA A 230 18.85 -12.29 -8.30
CA ALA A 230 17.45 -12.69 -8.38
C ALA A 230 16.52 -11.51 -8.61
N HIS A 231 15.29 -11.81 -9.00
CA HIS A 231 14.19 -10.85 -9.06
C HIS A 231 12.88 -11.48 -8.57
N ILE A 232 11.90 -10.63 -8.26
CA ILE A 232 10.55 -11.09 -7.90
C ILE A 232 9.82 -11.59 -9.15
N LYS A 233 9.44 -12.87 -9.15
CA LYS A 233 8.57 -13.48 -10.14
C LYS A 233 7.10 -13.17 -9.86
N GLU A 234 6.66 -13.42 -8.62
CA GLU A 234 5.31 -13.14 -8.13
C GLU A 234 5.35 -12.57 -6.72
N LEU A 235 4.44 -11.64 -6.43
CA LEU A 235 4.33 -11.03 -5.11
C LEU A 235 2.87 -10.85 -4.72
N THR A 236 2.51 -11.42 -3.58
CA THR A 236 1.16 -11.32 -3.02
C THR A 236 1.22 -10.77 -1.60
N ARG A 237 0.57 -9.63 -1.34
CA ARG A 237 0.36 -9.14 0.03
C ARG A 237 -0.80 -9.89 0.66
N THR A 238 -0.49 -10.82 1.55
CA THR A 238 -1.47 -11.66 2.25
C THR A 238 -2.11 -10.95 3.44
N LYS A 239 -1.46 -9.90 3.99
CA LYS A 239 -2.00 -9.12 5.11
C LYS A 239 -1.54 -7.66 5.09
N GLN A 240 -2.40 -6.75 5.57
CA GLN A 240 -2.03 -5.39 5.94
C GLN A 240 -2.78 -4.96 7.21
N GLY A 241 -2.05 -4.67 8.28
CA GLY A 241 -2.66 -4.38 9.58
C GLY A 241 -3.55 -5.54 10.03
N GLN A 242 -4.80 -5.28 10.38
CA GLN A 242 -5.76 -6.33 10.73
C GLN A 242 -6.37 -7.09 9.55
N PHE A 243 -6.18 -6.61 8.31
CA PHE A 243 -6.86 -7.17 7.15
C PHE A 243 -6.05 -8.29 6.50
N THR A 244 -6.64 -9.48 6.43
CA THR A 244 -6.11 -10.67 5.76
C THR A 244 -6.72 -10.85 4.37
N LEU A 245 -6.00 -11.53 3.48
CA LEU A 245 -6.44 -11.81 2.11
C LEU A 245 -7.67 -12.72 2.09
N GLU A 246 -7.70 -13.70 2.98
CA GLU A 246 -8.68 -14.77 3.02
C GLU A 246 -10.02 -14.29 3.59
N GLU A 247 -9.99 -13.46 4.64
CA GLU A 247 -11.20 -13.11 5.40
C GLU A 247 -11.76 -11.73 5.03
N HIS A 248 -10.92 -10.80 4.60
CA HIS A 248 -11.32 -9.39 4.53
C HIS A 248 -11.31 -8.78 3.12
N ALA A 249 -10.51 -9.31 2.19
CA ALA A 249 -10.27 -8.65 0.91
C ALA A 249 -11.45 -8.84 -0.07
N LEU A 250 -12.27 -7.80 -0.24
CA LEU A 250 -13.37 -7.83 -1.20
C LEU A 250 -12.87 -7.86 -2.65
N LYS A 251 -13.31 -8.86 -3.41
CA LYS A 251 -13.09 -8.97 -4.87
C LYS A 251 -13.98 -8.00 -5.63
N GLU A 252 -13.65 -7.75 -6.90
CA GLU A 252 -14.25 -6.72 -7.76
C GLU A 252 -15.76 -6.88 -7.95
N ASP A 253 -16.25 -8.11 -7.98
CA ASP A 253 -17.66 -8.49 -8.04
C ASP A 253 -18.45 -8.16 -6.76
N ARG A 254 -17.76 -7.98 -5.62
CA ARG A 254 -18.32 -7.62 -4.31
C ARG A 254 -18.10 -6.16 -3.94
N TRP A 255 -17.74 -5.29 -4.89
CA TRP A 255 -17.63 -3.86 -4.64
C TRP A 255 -19.00 -3.15 -4.66
N THR A 256 -19.91 -3.65 -3.83
CA THR A 256 -21.26 -3.09 -3.68
C THR A 256 -21.38 -2.21 -2.44
N LEU A 257 -22.35 -1.30 -2.40
CA LEU A 257 -22.63 -0.50 -1.20
C LEU A 257 -22.96 -1.40 0.00
N THR A 258 -23.62 -2.54 -0.23
CA THR A 258 -24.00 -3.46 0.85
C THR A 258 -22.78 -4.19 1.41
N ASP A 259 -21.96 -4.80 0.55
CA ASP A 259 -20.76 -5.53 0.96
C ASP A 259 -19.75 -4.60 1.65
N ILE A 260 -19.53 -3.41 1.10
CA ILE A 260 -18.62 -2.44 1.72
C ILE A 260 -19.15 -1.96 3.06
N SER A 261 -20.46 -1.71 3.18
CA SER A 261 -21.05 -1.33 4.47
C SER A 261 -20.85 -2.40 5.55
N GLN A 262 -20.84 -3.68 5.18
CA GLN A 262 -20.59 -4.79 6.11
C GLN A 262 -19.11 -4.96 6.44
N ALA A 263 -18.23 -4.76 5.47
CA ALA A 263 -16.78 -4.86 5.65
C ALA A 263 -16.15 -3.63 6.32
N LEU A 264 -16.89 -2.52 6.41
CA LEU A 264 -16.38 -1.25 6.90
C LEU A 264 -16.06 -1.32 8.38
N GLN A 265 -14.77 -1.18 8.70
CA GLN A 265 -14.33 -1.02 10.08
C GLN A 265 -14.32 0.48 10.42
N PRO A 266 -15.12 0.90 11.42
CA PRO A 266 -15.26 2.32 11.75
C PRO A 266 -13.96 2.87 12.33
N CYS A 267 -13.78 4.19 12.19
CA CYS A 267 -12.70 4.87 12.87
C CYS A 267 -12.83 4.69 14.38
N PRO A 268 -11.76 4.31 15.11
CA PRO A 268 -11.73 4.46 16.55
C PRO A 268 -12.07 5.92 16.88
N LYS A 269 -13.10 6.15 17.70
CA LYS A 269 -13.37 7.50 18.19
C LYS A 269 -12.10 7.97 18.92
N PRO A 270 -11.64 9.21 18.71
CA PRO A 270 -10.52 9.73 19.49
C PRO A 270 -10.88 9.55 20.97
N SER A 271 -10.09 8.74 21.67
CA SER A 271 -10.21 8.60 23.12
C SER A 271 -10.16 10.00 23.71
N GLY A 272 -11.20 10.36 24.47
CA GLY A 272 -11.33 11.68 25.08
C GLY A 272 -10.04 12.11 25.74
N GLN A 273 -9.73 13.39 25.60
CA GLN A 273 -8.59 14.08 26.20
C GLN A 273 -8.31 13.54 27.62
N HIS A 274 -7.18 12.86 27.82
CA HIS A 274 -6.59 12.81 29.15
C HIS A 274 -6.23 14.25 29.53
N LYS A 275 -7.04 14.84 30.40
CA LYS A 275 -6.76 16.15 31.01
C LYS A 275 -5.35 16.10 31.61
N ASN A 276 -4.50 17.03 31.17
CA ASN A 276 -3.15 17.23 31.66
C ASN A 276 -3.13 17.25 33.20
N ALA A 277 -2.49 16.25 33.81
CA ALA A 277 -2.04 16.35 35.19
C ALA A 277 -0.88 17.37 35.23
N LYS A 278 -1.12 18.49 35.91
CA LYS A 278 -0.12 19.53 36.18
C LYS A 278 1.08 18.92 36.91
N LYS A 279 2.24 18.80 36.25
CA LYS A 279 3.52 18.59 36.94
C LYS A 279 3.96 19.91 37.58
N ALA A 280 4.13 19.89 38.90
CA ALA A 280 4.68 20.99 39.68
C ALA A 280 6.12 21.31 39.24
N LYS A 281 6.42 22.60 39.11
CA LYS A 281 7.75 23.14 38.80
C LYS A 281 8.66 23.01 40.02
N SER A 282 9.79 22.30 39.90
CA SER A 282 10.95 22.55 40.76
C SER A 282 11.91 23.50 40.02
N ARG A 283 12.41 24.50 40.76
CA ARG A 283 13.31 25.55 40.27
C ARG A 283 14.75 25.01 40.24
N HIS A 284 15.45 25.21 39.13
CA HIS A 284 16.91 25.25 39.14
C HIS A 284 17.40 26.38 38.22
N MET A 285 18.30 27.20 38.77
CA MET A 285 18.93 28.37 38.16
C MET A 285 20.02 27.97 37.14
N PRO A 286 20.35 28.84 36.16
CA PRO A 286 21.22 28.50 35.03
C PRO A 286 22.67 28.95 35.20
N THR A 287 23.58 28.32 34.46
CA THR A 287 24.88 28.87 34.03
C THR A 287 25.17 28.48 32.55
N PRO A 288 26.01 29.24 31.81
CA PRO A 288 25.78 29.51 30.39
C PRO A 288 26.80 28.89 29.40
N SER A 289 26.47 29.06 28.10
CA SER A 289 27.28 28.87 26.87
C SER A 289 27.48 27.41 26.43
N GLU A 290 27.41 27.00 25.16
CA GLU A 290 27.76 27.66 23.89
C GLU A 290 26.84 27.27 22.71
N SER A 291 26.92 28.08 21.66
CA SER A 291 26.29 27.99 20.35
C SER A 291 26.58 26.70 19.56
N LYS A 292 25.59 26.23 18.77
CA LYS A 292 25.69 25.99 17.31
C LYS A 292 24.41 25.35 16.73
N GLY A 293 24.00 25.87 15.57
CA GLY A 293 23.55 25.05 14.44
C GLY A 293 22.08 24.66 14.37
N GLU A 294 21.25 25.61 13.95
CA GLU A 294 19.90 25.39 13.45
C GLU A 294 19.96 24.58 12.13
N ILE A 295 19.47 23.34 12.12
CA ILE A 295 19.14 22.61 10.88
C ILE A 295 17.62 22.47 10.81
N ILE A 296 17.06 23.27 9.92
CA ILE A 296 15.66 23.31 9.52
C ILE A 296 15.35 22.04 8.72
N LEU A 297 14.50 21.17 9.27
CA LEU A 297 13.89 20.04 8.56
C LEU A 297 12.52 20.51 8.03
N ILE A 298 12.39 20.69 6.71
CA ILE A 298 11.11 20.95 6.03
C ILE A 298 10.72 19.71 5.20
N CYS A 299 9.57 19.14 5.60
CA CYS A 299 8.63 18.26 4.91
C CYS A 299 9.11 16.97 4.22
#